data_AF-A0A7Y6YUN9-F1
#
_entry.id   AF-A0A7Y6YUN9-F1
#
_cell.length_a   1.000
_cell.length_b   1.000
_cell.length_c   1.000
_cell.angle_alpha   90.00
_cell.angle_beta   90.00
_cell.angle_gamma   90.00
#
_symmetry.space_group_name_H-M   'P 1'
#
loop_
_entity.id
_entity.type
_entity.pdbx_description
1 polymer ?
#
loop_
_entity_poly.entity_id
_entity_poly.type
_entity_poly.pdbx_seq_one_letter_code
_entity_poly.pdbx_strand_id
1 'polypeptide(L)'
;MLDIGWTEIAIILVIAILVVGPKDLPKAMRSVAKMVGKVKAMMREFQSNIDDMIKETELEEVKNQISSARHMNLDNKISETIDSDGELKKSMDFSKETDDFNKSMQETDKPAKITSDPDSKDKTS
;
A
#
# COMPACT_ATOMS: atom_id res chain seq x y z
N MET A 1 -1.10 -21.94 -10.18
CA MET A 1 -0.70 -20.59 -10.61
C MET A 1 -1.86 -19.67 -10.27
N LEU A 2 -1.66 -18.74 -9.34
CA LEU A 2 -2.60 -17.65 -9.10
C LEU A 2 -2.01 -16.46 -9.85
N ASP A 3 -2.19 -16.47 -11.16
CA ASP A 3 -1.82 -15.35 -12.02
C ASP A 3 -2.91 -14.28 -11.87
N ILE A 4 -2.94 -13.67 -10.68
CA ILE A 4 -3.91 -12.64 -10.31
C ILE A 4 -3.12 -11.34 -10.33
N GLY A 5 -3.21 -10.61 -11.44
CA GLY A 5 -2.69 -9.27 -11.56
C GLY A 5 -3.62 -8.25 -10.93
N TRP A 6 -3.16 -7.00 -10.93
CA TRP A 6 -3.96 -5.85 -10.49
C TRP A 6 -5.28 -5.72 -11.27
N THR A 7 -5.28 -6.11 -12.55
CA THR A 7 -6.45 -6.08 -13.44
C THR A 7 -7.52 -7.11 -13.01
N GLU A 8 -7.13 -8.34 -12.68
CA GLU A 8 -8.04 -9.39 -12.21
C GLU A 8 -8.66 -9.00 -10.87
N ILE A 9 -7.86 -8.43 -9.95
CA ILE A 9 -8.36 -7.88 -8.68
C ILE A 9 -9.42 -6.80 -8.96
N ALA A 10 -9.15 -5.88 -9.88
CA ALA A 10 -10.10 -4.82 -10.25
C ALA A 10 -11.42 -5.39 -10.80
N ILE A 11 -11.37 -6.39 -11.69
CA ILE A 11 -12.56 -7.09 -12.21
C ILE A 11 -13.37 -7.72 -11.08
N ILE A 12 -12.72 -8.44 -10.17
CA ILE A 12 -13.39 -9.08 -9.04
C ILE A 12 -14.03 -8.03 -8.13
N LEU A 13 -13.36 -6.89 -7.92
CA LEU A 13 -13.87 -5.78 -7.12
C LEU A 13 -15.15 -5.19 -7.73
N VAL A 14 -15.16 -4.99 -9.06
CA VAL A 14 -16.35 -4.51 -9.78
C VAL A 14 -17.50 -5.50 -9.66
N ILE A 15 -17.25 -6.80 -9.87
CA ILE A 15 -18.28 -7.85 -9.74
C ILE A 15 -18.81 -7.90 -8.30
N ALA A 16 -17.93 -7.84 -7.30
CA ALA A 16 -18.31 -7.83 -5.90
C ALA A 16 -19.21 -6.62 -5.55
N ILE A 17 -18.89 -5.44 -6.10
CA ILE A 17 -19.73 -4.24 -5.96
C ILE A 17 -21.10 -4.44 -6.62
N LEU A 18 -21.18 -5.07 -7.78
CA LEU A 18 -22.45 -5.29 -8.47
C LEU A 18 -23.36 -6.29 -7.73
N VAL A 19 -22.78 -7.36 -7.18
CA VAL A 19 -23.52 -8.41 -6.48
C VAL A 19 -23.96 -7.96 -5.09
N VAL A 20 -23.04 -7.39 -4.31
CA VAL A 20 -23.29 -6.99 -2.92
C VAL A 20 -23.91 -5.60 -2.85
N GLY A 21 -23.55 -4.72 -3.80
CA GLY A 21 -23.91 -3.31 -3.80
C GLY A 21 -22.76 -2.43 -3.30
N PRO A 22 -22.52 -1.25 -3.92
CA PRO A 22 -21.40 -0.35 -3.56
C PRO A 22 -21.50 0.20 -2.14
N LYS A 23 -22.72 0.29 -1.59
CA LYS A 23 -22.97 0.79 -0.22
C LYS A 23 -22.84 -0.32 0.83
N ASP A 24 -23.05 -1.57 0.43
CA ASP A 24 -23.09 -2.71 1.34
C ASP A 24 -21.74 -3.43 1.44
N LEU A 25 -20.92 -3.40 0.38
CA LEU A 25 -19.54 -3.89 0.41
C LEU A 25 -18.71 -3.30 1.57
N PRO A 26 -18.66 -1.98 1.82
CA PRO A 26 -17.92 -1.43 2.97
C PRO A 26 -18.53 -1.84 4.31
N LYS A 27 -19.85 -2.06 4.39
CA LYS A 27 -20.53 -2.53 5.60
C LYS A 27 -20.22 -4.00 5.88
N ALA A 28 -20.17 -4.83 4.84
CA ALA A 28 -19.78 -6.24 4.90
C ALA A 28 -18.31 -6.38 5.32
N MET A 29 -17.39 -5.64 4.67
CA MET A 29 -15.97 -5.59 5.05
C MET A 29 -15.79 -5.19 6.51
N ARG A 30 -16.50 -4.18 7.00
CA ARG A 30 -16.45 -3.79 8.42
C ARG A 30 -16.93 -4.89 9.36
N SER A 31 -17.93 -5.66 8.95
CA SER A 31 -18.48 -6.77 9.76
C SER A 31 -17.48 -7.92 9.85
N VAL A 32 -16.89 -8.30 8.72
CA VAL A 32 -15.80 -9.28 8.65
C VAL A 32 -14.59 -8.79 9.43
N ALA A 33 -14.17 -7.53 9.24
CA ALA A 33 -13.03 -6.94 9.93
C ALA A 33 -13.24 -6.91 11.46
N LYS A 34 -14.45 -6.64 11.94
CA LYS A 34 -14.78 -6.75 13.37
C LYS A 34 -14.69 -8.19 13.87
N MET A 35 -15.14 -9.17 13.08
CA MET A 35 -15.04 -10.59 13.45
C MET A 35 -13.58 -11.05 13.52
N VAL A 36 -12.79 -10.73 12.49
CA VAL A 36 -11.34 -11.00 12.44
C VAL A 36 -10.62 -10.24 13.56
N GLY A 37 -11.01 -9.00 13.84
CA GLY A 37 -10.44 -8.20 14.93
C GLY A 37 -10.65 -8.82 16.31
N LYS A 38 -11.83 -9.41 16.56
CA LYS A 38 -12.11 -10.17 17.78
C LYS A 38 -11.25 -11.42 17.89
N VAL A 39 -11.14 -12.18 16.81
CA VAL A 39 -10.26 -13.37 16.76
C VAL A 39 -8.80 -12.98 16.99
N LYS A 40 -8.32 -11.89 16.35
CA LYS A 40 -6.97 -11.38 16.55
C LYS A 40 -6.72 -10.91 17.98
N ALA A 41 -7.69 -10.24 18.60
CA ALA A 41 -7.60 -9.81 20.00
C ALA A 41 -7.49 -11.01 20.94
N MET A 42 -8.36 -12.01 20.73
CA MET A 42 -8.32 -13.28 21.46
C MET A 42 -6.96 -13.99 21.27
N MET A 43 -6.43 -14.07 20.04
CA MET A 43 -5.08 -14.61 19.78
C MET A 43 -3.98 -13.85 20.53
N ARG A 44 -4.13 -12.54 20.70
CA ARG A 44 -3.17 -11.68 21.42
C ARG A 44 -3.18 -11.97 22.92
N GLU A 45 -4.35 -12.24 23.46
CA GLU A 45 -4.53 -12.71 24.84
C GLU A 45 -3.99 -14.14 25.01
N PHE A 46 -4.26 -15.04 24.05
CA PHE A 46 -3.64 -16.38 24.04
C PHE A 46 -2.12 -16.31 23.98
N GLN A 47 -1.54 -15.45 23.15
CA GLN A 47 -0.10 -15.27 23.11
C GLN A 47 0.44 -14.79 24.47
N SER A 48 -0.20 -13.81 25.10
CA SER A 48 0.19 -13.33 26.44
C SER A 48 0.10 -14.43 27.51
N ASN A 49 -0.98 -15.22 27.49
CA ASN A 49 -1.19 -16.31 28.44
C ASN A 49 -0.23 -17.47 28.19
N ILE A 50 0.06 -17.76 26.91
CA ILE A 50 1.04 -18.76 26.52
C ILE A 50 2.45 -18.26 26.88
N ASP A 51 2.79 -16.97 26.73
CA ASP A 51 4.09 -16.40 27.12
C ASP A 51 4.37 -16.55 28.64
N ASP A 52 3.33 -16.49 29.47
CA ASP A 52 3.42 -16.73 30.91
C ASP A 52 3.58 -18.23 31.23
N MET A 53 2.97 -19.13 30.46
CA MET A 53 3.09 -20.59 30.60
C MET A 53 4.36 -21.18 29.94
N ILE A 54 4.84 -20.54 28.86
CA ILE A 54 6.06 -20.83 28.07
C ILE A 54 7.28 -20.90 28.96
N LYS A 55 7.33 -19.96 29.93
CA LYS A 55 8.47 -19.81 30.83
C LYS A 55 8.73 -21.04 31.69
N GLU A 56 7.77 -21.96 31.80
CA GLU A 56 7.90 -23.17 32.63
C GLU A 56 7.99 -24.48 31.85
N THR A 57 7.60 -24.60 30.55
CA THR A 57 7.70 -25.88 29.81
C THR A 57 7.73 -25.74 28.26
N GLU A 58 8.78 -26.28 27.60
CA GLU A 58 8.85 -26.82 26.22
C GLU A 58 8.48 -25.98 24.97
N LEU A 59 8.49 -24.65 25.00
CA LEU A 59 8.13 -23.86 23.81
C LEU A 59 9.21 -23.65 22.75
N GLU A 60 10.44 -24.08 23.03
CA GLU A 60 11.54 -24.03 22.06
C GLU A 60 11.31 -25.04 20.91
N GLU A 61 10.72 -26.20 21.22
CA GLU A 61 10.37 -27.25 20.25
C GLU A 61 9.29 -26.77 19.27
N VAL A 62 8.20 -26.17 19.78
CA VAL A 62 7.08 -25.65 18.98
C VAL A 62 7.53 -24.44 18.14
N LYS A 63 8.34 -23.54 18.73
CA LYS A 63 8.94 -22.42 18.01
C LYS A 63 9.84 -22.91 16.87
N ASN A 64 10.66 -23.94 17.10
CA ASN A 64 11.52 -24.51 16.06
C ASN A 64 10.71 -25.17 14.94
N GLN A 65 9.66 -25.94 15.25
CA GLN A 65 8.79 -26.53 14.22
C GLN A 65 8.07 -25.47 13.37
N ILE A 66 7.54 -24.42 14.00
CA ILE A 66 6.88 -23.32 13.29
C ILE A 66 7.89 -22.49 12.47
N SER A 67 9.08 -22.25 13.02
CA SER A 67 10.16 -21.53 12.33
C SER A 67 10.65 -22.30 11.11
N SER A 68 10.93 -23.61 11.26
CA SER A 68 11.32 -24.49 10.15
C SER A 68 10.24 -24.58 9.08
N ALA A 69 8.97 -24.71 9.46
CA ALA A 69 7.85 -24.76 8.52
C ALA A 69 7.68 -23.43 7.74
N ARG A 70 7.92 -22.29 8.40
CA ARG A 70 7.90 -20.97 7.77
C ARG A 70 9.07 -20.79 6.80
N HIS A 71 10.29 -21.13 7.23
CA HIS A 71 11.51 -20.96 6.44
C HIS A 71 11.50 -21.79 5.15
N MET A 72 10.97 -23.02 5.20
CA MET A 72 10.92 -23.89 4.01
C MET A 72 9.96 -23.41 2.90
N ASN A 73 8.92 -22.65 3.25
CA ASN A 73 7.87 -22.28 2.30
C ASN A 73 7.92 -20.81 1.87
N LEU A 74 8.42 -19.94 2.74
CA LEU A 74 8.26 -18.49 2.60
C LEU A 74 9.46 -17.84 1.91
N ASP A 75 10.68 -18.20 2.30
CA ASP A 75 11.90 -17.57 1.78
C ASP A 75 12.18 -17.94 0.31
N ASN A 76 11.83 -19.17 -0.07
CA ASN A 76 11.93 -19.66 -1.44
C ASN A 76 10.93 -18.97 -2.39
N LYS A 77 9.74 -18.59 -1.90
CA LYS A 77 8.69 -17.95 -2.71
C LYS A 77 8.79 -16.42 -2.73
N ILE A 78 9.27 -15.82 -1.65
CA ILE A 78 9.41 -14.37 -1.53
C ILE A 78 10.59 -13.87 -2.36
N SER A 79 11.74 -14.53 -2.29
CA SER A 79 12.93 -14.12 -3.06
C SER A 79 12.70 -14.22 -4.57
N GLU A 80 11.87 -15.16 -5.01
CA GLU A 80 11.53 -15.36 -6.43
C GLU A 80 10.47 -14.36 -6.94
N THR A 81 9.62 -13.81 -6.07
CA THR A 81 8.50 -12.93 -6.48
C THR A 81 8.72 -11.44 -6.21
N ILE A 82 9.63 -11.09 -5.29
CA ILE A 82 9.83 -9.69 -4.87
C ILE A 82 11.00 -9.01 -5.58
N ASP A 83 11.99 -9.75 -6.10
CA ASP A 83 13.19 -9.16 -6.72
C ASP A 83 13.27 -9.34 -8.24
N SER A 84 12.20 -9.79 -8.89
CA SER A 84 12.24 -10.13 -10.32
C SER A 84 12.37 -8.92 -11.25
N ASP A 85 11.88 -7.73 -10.85
CA ASP A 85 11.80 -6.58 -11.77
C ASP A 85 12.51 -5.31 -11.27
N GLY A 86 13.05 -5.26 -10.05
CA GLY A 86 13.66 -4.04 -9.49
C GLY A 86 12.71 -2.82 -9.39
N GLU A 87 11.43 -3.00 -9.76
CA GLU A 87 10.40 -1.96 -9.83
C GLU A 87 9.97 -1.49 -8.45
N LEU A 88 10.07 -2.33 -7.42
CA LEU A 88 9.78 -1.94 -6.04
C LEU A 88 10.79 -0.92 -5.49
N LYS A 89 12.07 -1.02 -5.87
CA LYS A 89 13.09 -0.03 -5.49
C LYS A 89 12.89 1.28 -6.24
N LYS A 90 12.44 1.21 -7.49
CA LYS A 90 12.22 2.38 -8.35
C LYS A 90 10.92 3.14 -8.01
N SER A 91 9.88 2.42 -7.56
CA SER A 91 8.61 3.00 -7.10
C SER A 91 8.63 3.50 -5.65
N MET A 92 9.58 3.05 -4.82
CA MET A 92 9.77 3.59 -3.46
C MET A 92 10.73 4.79 -3.39
N ASP A 93 11.44 5.11 -4.46
CA ASP A 93 12.28 6.32 -4.54
C ASP A 93 11.41 7.56 -4.83
N PHE A 94 10.50 7.86 -3.91
CA PHE A 94 9.63 9.06 -3.88
C PHE A 94 10.41 10.37 -3.83
N SER A 95 11.73 10.31 -3.60
CA SER A 95 12.64 11.46 -3.55
C SER A 95 12.62 12.29 -4.84
N LYS A 96 12.49 11.63 -6.00
CA LYS A 96 12.45 12.32 -7.30
C LYS A 96 11.13 13.05 -7.54
N GLU A 97 10.03 12.48 -7.06
CA GLU A 97 8.70 13.09 -7.18
C GLU A 97 8.57 14.32 -6.27
N THR A 98 9.22 14.32 -5.11
CA THR A 98 9.30 15.49 -4.23
C THR A 98 10.16 16.61 -4.79
N ASP A 99 11.22 16.30 -5.54
CA ASP A 99 12.09 17.30 -6.17
C ASP A 99 11.38 18.01 -7.34
N ASP A 100 10.67 17.25 -8.18
CA ASP A 100 9.89 17.79 -9.29
C ASP A 100 8.68 18.61 -8.78
N PHE A 101 8.03 18.17 -7.70
CA PHE A 101 6.97 18.93 -7.05
C PHE A 101 7.47 20.24 -6.44
N ASN A 102 8.60 20.22 -5.72
CA ASN A 102 9.19 21.42 -5.13
C ASN A 102 9.64 22.43 -6.20
N LYS A 103 10.15 21.94 -7.33
CA LYS A 103 10.50 22.77 -8.49
C LYS A 103 9.27 23.43 -9.12
N SER A 104 8.14 22.72 -9.20
CA SER A 104 6.88 23.26 -9.72
C SER A 104 6.24 24.33 -8.81
N MET A 105 6.43 24.23 -7.49
CA MET A 105 5.97 25.21 -6.51
C MET A 105 6.82 26.49 -6.49
N GLN A 106 8.08 26.45 -6.94
CA GLN A 106 8.95 27.63 -7.00
C GLN A 106 8.74 28.49 -8.26
N GLU A 107 8.01 28.01 -9.27
CA GLU A 107 7.85 28.74 -10.54
C GLU A 107 6.69 29.75 -10.57
N THR A 108 5.88 29.85 -9.50
CA THR A 108 4.72 30.79 -9.46
C THR A 108 5.00 32.16 -8.82
N ASP A 109 6.22 32.47 -8.38
CA ASP A 109 6.59 33.78 -7.82
C ASP A 109 7.51 34.61 -8.76
N LYS A 110 7.22 34.62 -10.06
CA LYS A 110 7.75 35.66 -10.97
C LYS A 110 6.64 36.66 -11.32
N PRO A 111 6.80 37.97 -11.01
CA PRO A 111 5.81 38.97 -11.36
C PRO A 111 5.69 39.04 -12.89
N ALA A 112 4.45 38.88 -13.37
CA ALA A 112 4.09 38.95 -14.77
C ALA A 112 4.53 40.29 -15.39
N LYS A 113 5.46 40.21 -16.34
CA LYS A 113 5.77 41.32 -17.25
C LYS A 113 4.66 41.38 -18.29
N ILE A 114 3.66 42.24 -18.06
CA ILE A 114 2.60 42.53 -19.03
C ILE A 114 3.22 43.34 -20.16
N THR A 115 3.41 42.71 -21.32
CA THR A 115 3.49 43.38 -22.62
C THR A 115 2.25 43.01 -23.38
N SER A 116 1.42 44.00 -23.72
CA SER A 116 0.82 44.13 -25.05
C SER A 116 0.15 45.51 -25.17
N ASP A 117 0.71 46.32 -26.06
CA ASP A 117 0.11 47.37 -26.89
C ASP A 117 -1.40 47.21 -27.14
N PRO A 118 -2.15 48.32 -27.33
CA PRO A 118 -2.45 48.68 -28.71
C PRO A 118 -2.64 50.19 -29.02
N ASP A 119 -2.20 50.55 -30.22
CA ASP A 119 -2.92 51.36 -31.22
C ASP A 119 -2.80 52.90 -31.22
N SER A 120 -2.20 53.39 -32.31
CA SER A 120 -2.54 54.60 -33.09
C SER A 120 -2.33 55.98 -32.45
N LYS A 121 -1.35 56.74 -32.97
CA LYS A 121 -1.58 57.89 -33.90
C LYS A 121 -0.39 58.84 -33.93
N ASP A 122 0.04 59.11 -35.17
CA ASP A 122 0.47 60.40 -35.72
C ASP A 122 1.63 61.23 -35.13
N LYS A 123 2.34 61.83 -36.10
CA LYS A 123 3.13 63.07 -36.10
C LYS A 123 4.61 63.03 -35.75
N THR A 124 5.40 63.00 -36.82
CA THR A 124 6.33 64.07 -37.25
C THR A 124 6.85 65.02 -36.16
N SER A 125 8.17 65.05 -35.97
CA SER A 125 9.04 66.16 -36.41
C SER A 125 10.50 65.86 -36.12
#